data_AF-A0A4V2B243-F1
#
_entry.id   AF-A0A4V2B243-F1
#
_cell.length_a   1.000
_cell.length_b   1.000
_cell.length_c   1.000
_cell.angle_alpha   90.00
_cell.angle_beta   90.00
_cell.angle_gamma   90.00
#
_symmetry.space_group_name_H-M   'P 1'
#
loop_
_entity.id
_entity.type
_entity.pdbx_description
1 polymer ?
#
loop_
_entity_poly.entity_id
_entity_poly.type
_entity_poly.pdbx_seq_one_letter_code
_entity_poly.pdbx_strand_id
1 'polypeptide(L)'
;MTEQARELEQKFWKALKSDRTLMLGLDGVEDGHSRPMTAQFEGDSGGPIWFFTSKDNALVQHLGDGHRAIAAFSAKDHDLFASIKGNLSVDTDRAVVERLWNPFVAAWYEGKDDRPAHHARAFRRA
;
A
#
# COMPACT_ATOMS: atom_id res chain seq x y z
N MET A 1 -15.17 -17.73 8.09
CA MET A 1 -14.31 -16.86 8.91
C MET A 1 -14.92 -16.79 10.30
N THR A 2 -14.14 -17.02 11.35
CA THR A 2 -14.61 -16.97 12.74
C THR A 2 -14.96 -15.54 13.15
N GLU A 3 -15.73 -15.37 14.22
CA GLU A 3 -16.06 -14.05 14.82
C GLU A 3 -14.78 -13.28 15.19
N GLN A 4 -13.86 -13.96 15.86
CA GLN A 4 -12.54 -13.42 16.23
C GLN A 4 -11.75 -12.93 15.02
N ALA A 5 -11.78 -13.68 13.91
CA ALA A 5 -11.08 -13.27 12.69
C ALA A 5 -11.70 -12.01 12.05
N ARG A 6 -13.02 -11.82 12.15
CA ARG A 6 -13.69 -10.58 11.70
C ARG A 6 -13.30 -9.38 12.55
N GLU A 7 -13.25 -9.55 13.87
CA GLU A 7 -12.83 -8.48 14.78
C GLU A 7 -11.37 -8.07 14.54
N LEU A 8 -10.46 -9.03 14.34
CA LEU A 8 -9.07 -8.75 14.02
C LEU A 8 -8.93 -8.02 12.66
N GLU A 9 -9.67 -8.45 11.65
CA GLU A 9 -9.68 -7.79 10.34
C GLU A 9 -10.16 -6.34 10.46
N GLN A 10 -11.22 -6.08 11.24
CA GLN A 10 -11.71 -4.71 11.49
C GLN A 10 -10.70 -3.85 12.25
N LYS A 11 -10.06 -4.39 13.30
CA LYS A 11 -9.01 -3.68 14.04
C LYS A 11 -7.84 -3.30 13.13
N PHE A 12 -7.41 -4.23 12.28
CA PHE A 12 -6.37 -3.99 11.29
C PHE A 12 -6.72 -2.85 10.33
N TRP A 13 -7.89 -2.89 9.69
CA TRP A 13 -8.27 -1.83 8.75
C TRP A 13 -8.41 -0.47 9.42
N LYS A 14 -8.95 -0.43 10.65
CA LYS A 14 -9.04 0.81 11.43
C LYS A 14 -7.65 1.38 11.75
N ALA A 15 -6.73 0.56 12.23
CA ALA A 15 -5.36 0.97 12.56
C ALA A 15 -4.59 1.40 11.31
N LEU A 16 -4.71 0.65 10.20
CA LEU A 16 -4.06 1.00 8.94
C LEU A 16 -4.58 2.34 8.38
N LYS A 17 -5.87 2.66 8.55
CA LYS A 17 -6.45 3.93 8.09
C LYS A 17 -5.85 5.14 8.81
N SER A 18 -5.59 5.03 10.11
CA SER A 18 -5.01 6.11 10.93
C SER A 18 -3.49 6.20 10.78
N ASP A 19 -2.81 5.06 10.80
CA ASP A 19 -1.35 5.00 10.97
C ASP A 19 -0.62 4.91 9.64
N ARG A 20 -1.27 4.31 8.63
CA ARG A 20 -0.94 4.30 7.19
C ARG A 20 0.38 3.64 6.79
N THR A 21 1.42 3.68 7.60
CA THR A 21 2.75 3.23 7.20
C THR A 21 2.82 1.70 7.15
N LEU A 22 3.26 1.18 6.01
CA LEU A 22 3.63 -0.22 5.82
C LEU A 22 5.10 -0.32 5.41
N MET A 23 5.83 -1.27 6.00
CA MET A 23 7.16 -1.65 5.54
C MET A 23 7.01 -2.64 4.39
N LEU A 24 7.13 -2.16 3.16
CA LEU A 24 6.89 -2.93 1.94
C LEU A 24 8.20 -3.47 1.38
N GLY A 25 8.26 -4.78 1.14
CA GLY A 25 9.38 -5.45 0.49
C GLY A 25 8.89 -6.42 -0.60
N LEU A 26 9.72 -6.61 -1.62
CA LEU A 26 9.49 -7.58 -2.69
C LEU A 26 10.19 -8.91 -2.37
N ASP A 27 9.48 -10.02 -2.61
CA ASP A 27 9.98 -11.38 -2.36
C ASP A 27 11.20 -11.67 -3.26
N GLY A 28 12.39 -11.86 -2.71
CA GLY A 28 13.59 -12.20 -3.49
C GLY A 28 14.24 -11.04 -4.28
N VAL A 29 13.90 -9.79 -3.97
CA VAL A 29 14.46 -8.58 -4.59
C VAL A 29 15.14 -7.73 -3.52
N GLU A 30 16.28 -7.09 -3.85
CA GLU A 30 17.06 -6.23 -2.92
C GLU A 30 17.32 -6.89 -1.54
N ASP A 31 17.62 -8.18 -1.48
CA ASP A 31 17.78 -8.93 -0.21
C ASP A 31 16.59 -8.81 0.76
N GLY A 32 15.39 -8.54 0.22
CA GLY A 32 14.17 -8.30 1.02
C GLY A 32 14.13 -6.92 1.68
N HIS A 33 14.91 -5.96 1.20
CA HIS A 33 14.96 -4.61 1.75
C HIS A 33 13.57 -3.98 1.77
N SER A 34 13.04 -3.78 2.97
CA SER A 34 11.72 -3.18 3.17
C SER A 34 11.84 -1.66 3.29
N ARG A 35 10.86 -0.94 2.73
CA ARG A 35 10.82 0.52 2.72
C ARG A 35 9.49 1.00 3.28
N PRO A 36 9.46 2.07 4.11
CA PRO A 36 8.21 2.62 4.60
C PRO A 36 7.44 3.27 3.46
N MET A 37 6.19 2.86 3.28
CA MET A 37 5.28 3.37 2.25
C MET A 37 3.93 3.71 2.89
N THR A 38 3.35 4.86 2.51
CA THR A 38 2.06 5.31 3.02
C THR A 38 0.92 4.60 2.28
N ALA A 39 0.24 3.69 2.97
CA ALA A 39 -0.93 2.98 2.49
C ALA A 39 -2.15 3.90 2.38
N GLN A 40 -2.92 3.72 1.30
CA GLN A 40 -4.23 4.31 1.11
C GLN A 40 -5.20 3.25 0.59
N PHE A 41 -6.48 3.39 0.90
CA PHE A 41 -7.54 2.53 0.40
C PHE A 41 -8.87 3.27 0.53
N GLU A 42 -9.87 2.78 -0.18
CA GLU A 42 -11.19 3.40 -0.21
C GLU A 42 -12.08 2.88 0.92
N GLY A 43 -12.97 3.73 1.42
CA GLY A 43 -13.89 3.37 2.51
C GLY A 43 -13.15 3.17 3.84
N ASP A 44 -13.66 2.24 4.66
CA ASP A 44 -13.14 1.94 6.01
C ASP A 44 -12.42 0.60 6.10
N SER A 45 -12.54 -0.25 5.07
CA SER A 45 -11.92 -1.57 5.02
C SER A 45 -11.91 -2.10 3.59
N GLY A 46 -11.09 -3.11 3.34
CA GLY A 46 -11.01 -3.79 2.06
C GLY A 46 -9.88 -3.27 1.18
N GLY A 47 -9.25 -4.20 0.46
CA GLY A 47 -8.27 -3.87 -0.57
C GLY A 47 -8.94 -3.48 -1.90
N PRO A 48 -8.16 -3.00 -2.87
CA PRO A 48 -6.69 -2.95 -2.86
C PRO A 48 -6.12 -1.83 -1.99
N ILE A 49 -4.92 -2.08 -1.46
CA ILE A 49 -4.10 -1.06 -0.81
C ILE A 49 -3.23 -0.39 -1.88
N TRP A 50 -3.24 0.94 -1.88
CA TRP A 50 -2.57 1.80 -2.82
C TRP A 50 -1.38 2.49 -2.17
N PHE A 51 -0.30 2.59 -2.92
CA PHE A 51 0.86 3.38 -2.56
C PHE A 51 1.17 4.35 -3.71
N PHE A 52 1.19 5.65 -3.40
CA PHE A 52 1.72 6.66 -4.32
C PHE A 52 3.23 6.58 -4.31
N THR A 53 3.85 6.58 -5.51
CA THR A 53 5.30 6.49 -5.63
C THR A 53 5.80 7.03 -6.97
N SER A 54 7.06 7.41 -7.07
CA SER A 54 7.66 7.85 -8.34
C SER A 54 8.03 6.66 -9.24
N LYS A 55 8.18 6.93 -10.54
CA LYS A 55 8.65 5.91 -11.49
C LYS A 55 10.05 5.39 -11.17
N ASP A 56 10.88 6.28 -10.65
CA ASP A 56 12.29 6.00 -10.36
C ASP A 56 12.47 5.23 -9.04
N ASN A 57 11.38 4.87 -8.37
CA ASN A 57 11.45 4.00 -7.20
C ASN A 57 11.94 2.61 -7.60
N ALA A 58 12.99 2.11 -6.94
CA ALA A 58 13.56 0.80 -7.17
C ALA A 58 12.51 -0.33 -7.10
N LEU A 59 11.52 -0.23 -6.20
CA LEU A 59 10.41 -1.20 -6.14
C LEU A 59 9.69 -1.28 -7.49
N VAL A 60 9.35 -0.12 -8.08
CA VAL A 60 8.65 -0.05 -9.37
C VAL A 60 9.50 -0.63 -10.50
N GLN A 61 10.81 -0.39 -10.48
CA GLN A 61 11.74 -0.94 -11.48
C GLN A 61 11.80 -2.48 -11.46
N HIS A 62 11.52 -3.09 -10.31
CA HIS A 62 11.53 -4.55 -10.12
C HIS A 62 10.16 -5.22 -10.24
N LEU A 63 9.07 -4.47 -10.47
CA LEU A 63 7.73 -5.03 -10.46
C LEU A 63 7.36 -5.85 -11.70
N GLY A 64 7.86 -5.50 -12.89
CA GLY A 64 7.40 -6.10 -14.15
C GLY A 64 5.86 -6.03 -14.30
N ASP A 65 5.24 -7.15 -14.68
CA ASP A 65 3.77 -7.30 -14.73
C ASP A 65 3.13 -7.47 -13.34
N GLY A 66 3.94 -7.67 -12.30
CA GLY A 66 3.54 -7.86 -10.92
C GLY A 66 4.48 -8.79 -10.18
N HIS A 67 4.69 -8.52 -8.89
CA HIS A 67 5.61 -9.24 -8.04
C HIS A 67 4.98 -9.59 -6.70
N ARG A 68 5.30 -10.76 -6.15
CA ARG A 68 4.97 -11.09 -4.76
C ARG A 68 5.65 -10.11 -3.81
N ALA A 69 4.87 -9.60 -2.86
CA ALA A 69 5.32 -8.66 -1.86
C ALA A 69 4.82 -9.05 -0.47
N ILE A 70 5.58 -8.63 0.52
CA ILE A 70 5.22 -8.70 1.93
C ILE A 70 5.25 -7.28 2.47
N ALA A 71 4.18 -6.89 3.16
CA ALA A 71 4.10 -5.65 3.89
C ALA A 71 3.96 -5.95 5.39
N ALA A 72 4.88 -5.41 6.19
CA ALA A 72 4.78 -5.46 7.64
C ALA A 72 4.13 -4.18 8.17
N PHE A 73 3.19 -4.34 9.08
CA PHE A 73 2.47 -3.27 9.76
C PHE A 73 2.72 -3.35 11.27
N SER A 74 2.87 -2.17 11.88
CA SER A 74 2.77 -1.98 13.32
C SER A 74 1.87 -0.78 13.55
N ALA A 75 0.86 -0.93 14.40
CA ALA A 75 0.14 0.23 14.94
C ALA A 75 1.10 1.11 15.75
N LYS A 76 0.83 2.42 15.82
CA LYS A 76 1.72 3.40 16.48
C LYS A 76 1.88 3.17 17.97
N ASP A 77 0.87 2.62 18.63
CA ASP A 77 0.88 2.23 20.04
C ASP A 77 1.43 0.81 20.26
N HIS A 78 1.81 0.12 19.19
CA HIS A 78 2.34 -1.24 19.19
C HIS A 78 1.36 -2.28 19.78
N ASP A 79 0.05 -2.03 19.71
CA ASP A 79 -0.98 -2.98 20.16
C ASP A 79 -1.33 -4.05 19.10
N LEU A 80 -1.00 -3.78 17.85
CA LEU A 80 -1.32 -4.60 16.69
C LEU A 80 -0.15 -4.66 15.70
N PHE A 81 0.21 -5.88 15.33
CA PHE A 81 1.17 -6.17 14.27
C PHE A 81 0.51 -7.04 13.21
N ALA A 82 0.78 -6.76 11.94
CA ALA A 82 0.27 -7.58 10.84
C ALA A 82 1.33 -7.81 9.78
N SER A 83 1.34 -9.02 9.21
CA SER A 83 2.07 -9.34 7.98
C SER A 83 1.05 -9.56 6.87
N ILE A 84 1.18 -8.76 5.81
CA ILE A 84 0.25 -8.75 4.68
C ILE A 84 1.00 -9.31 3.48
N LYS A 85 0.51 -10.41 2.92
CA LYS A 85 1.09 -11.06 1.74
C LYS A 85 0.18 -10.88 0.54
N GLY A 86 0.76 -10.59 -0.62
CA GLY A 86 0.01 -10.52 -1.87
C GLY A 86 0.87 -10.16 -3.07
N ASN A 87 0.19 -9.77 -4.14
CA ASN A 87 0.83 -9.30 -5.35
C ASN A 87 0.83 -7.78 -5.37
N LEU A 88 1.99 -7.20 -5.66
CA LEU A 88 2.20 -5.79 -5.93
C LEU A 88 2.33 -5.64 -7.44
N SER A 89 1.60 -4.71 -8.06
CA SER A 89 1.74 -4.41 -9.48
C SER A 89 1.62 -2.92 -9.70
N VAL A 90 2.18 -2.44 -10.81
CA VAL A 90 1.96 -1.07 -11.24
C VAL A 90 0.54 -0.92 -11.79
N ASP A 91 -0.17 0.11 -11.37
CA ASP A 91 -1.49 0.51 -11.88
C ASP A 91 -1.50 2.03 -12.05
N THR A 92 -2.04 2.51 -13.17
CA THR A 92 -1.95 3.92 -13.57
C THR A 92 -3.33 4.52 -13.82
N ASP A 93 -4.38 3.88 -13.29
CA ASP A 93 -5.75 4.34 -13.47
C ASP A 93 -5.95 5.76 -12.90
N ARG A 94 -6.26 6.70 -13.80
CA ARG A 94 -6.52 8.10 -13.45
C ARG A 94 -7.71 8.25 -12.51
N ALA A 95 -8.73 7.40 -12.62
CA ALA A 95 -9.89 7.46 -11.75
C ALA A 95 -9.54 7.09 -10.29
N VAL A 96 -8.54 6.24 -10.08
CA VAL A 96 -8.02 5.93 -8.75
C VAL A 96 -7.25 7.12 -8.18
N VAL A 97 -6.37 7.73 -8.99
CA VAL A 97 -5.63 8.96 -8.59
C VAL A 97 -6.60 10.00 -8.07
N GLU A 98 -7.62 10.34 -8.86
CA GLU A 98 -8.57 11.39 -8.53
C GLU A 98 -9.31 11.14 -7.22
N ARG A 99 -9.67 9.88 -6.95
CA ARG A 99 -10.39 9.50 -5.72
C ARG A 99 -9.50 9.51 -4.47
N LEU A 100 -8.22 9.15 -4.62
CA LEU A 100 -7.27 9.07 -3.51
C LEU A 100 -6.44 10.35 -3.32
N TRP A 101 -6.50 11.29 -4.27
CA TRP A 101 -5.77 12.54 -4.21
C TRP A 101 -6.22 13.39 -3.01
N ASN A 102 -5.25 13.84 -2.23
CA ASN A 102 -5.48 14.69 -1.06
C ASN A 102 -4.27 15.60 -0.83
N PRO A 103 -4.36 16.63 0.04
CA PRO A 103 -3.27 17.56 0.28
C PRO A 103 -1.96 16.90 0.74
N PHE A 104 -2.02 15.78 1.48
CA PHE A 104 -0.81 15.06 1.90
C PHE A 104 -0.10 14.40 0.73
N VAL A 105 -0.84 13.89 -0.26
CA VAL A 105 -0.25 13.38 -1.51
C VAL A 105 0.28 14.53 -2.34
N ALA A 106 -0.52 15.58 -2.52
CA ALA A 106 -0.17 16.73 -3.34
C ALA A 106 1.14 17.41 -2.90
N ALA A 107 1.48 17.38 -1.62
CA ALA A 107 2.74 17.93 -1.11
C ALA A 107 4.01 17.28 -1.69
N TRP A 108 3.90 16.09 -2.28
CA TRP A 108 5.02 15.35 -2.87
C TRP A 108 5.14 15.50 -4.39
N TYR A 109 4.25 16.26 -5.05
CA TYR A 109 4.20 16.37 -6.52
C TYR A 109 3.91 17.83 -6.94
N GLU A 110 4.46 18.29 -8.07
CA GLU A 110 4.22 19.67 -8.54
C GLU A 110 2.76 19.91 -8.98
N GLY A 111 2.01 18.83 -9.24
CA GLY A 111 0.58 18.88 -9.50
C GLY A 111 0.02 17.53 -9.94
N LYS A 112 -1.30 17.47 -10.16
CA LYS A 112 -1.98 16.26 -10.67
C LYS A 112 -1.56 15.85 -12.08
N ASP A 113 -0.83 16.69 -12.81
CA ASP A 113 -0.34 16.43 -14.17
C ASP A 113 1.15 16.07 -14.23
N ASP A 114 1.94 16.42 -13.20
CA ASP A 114 3.35 16.01 -12.99
C ASP A 114 3.46 14.55 -12.51
N ARG A 115 2.64 13.69 -13.12
CA ARG A 115 2.13 12.50 -12.44
C ARG A 115 3.21 11.45 -12.15
N PRO A 116 3.16 10.82 -10.96
CA PRO A 116 3.72 9.48 -10.80
C PRO A 116 2.92 8.54 -11.70
N ALA A 117 3.46 8.13 -12.85
CA ALA A 117 2.69 7.25 -13.71
C ALA A 117 2.59 5.81 -13.20
N HIS A 118 2.85 5.51 -11.91
CA HIS A 118 2.80 4.16 -11.37
C HIS A 118 2.30 4.17 -9.91
N HIS A 119 1.10 3.64 -9.65
CA HIS A 119 0.66 3.26 -8.31
C HIS A 119 1.07 1.82 -8.10
N ALA A 120 1.64 1.51 -6.94
CA ALA A 120 1.81 0.12 -6.58
C ALA A 120 0.47 -0.36 -5.98
N ARG A 121 -0.28 -1.13 -6.75
CA ARG A 121 -1.50 -1.81 -6.33
C ARG A 121 -1.11 -3.06 -5.56
N ALA A 122 -1.47 -3.12 -4.29
CA ALA A 122 -1.27 -4.31 -3.48
C ALA A 122 -2.61 -4.94 -3.10
N PHE A 123 -2.66 -6.27 -3.22
CA PHE A 123 -3.68 -7.18 -2.66
C PHE A 123 -5.05 -7.19 -3.37
N ARG A 124 -5.30 -8.27 -4.12
CA ARG A 124 -6.62 -8.91 -4.19
C ARG A 124 -6.58 -10.07 -3.20
N ARG A 125 -7.56 -10.16 -2.29
CA ARG A 125 -7.79 -11.41 -1.54
C ARG A 125 -8.08 -12.50 -2.58
N ALA A 126 -7.36 -13.61 -2.52
CA ALA A 126 -7.84 -14.85 -3.12
C ALA A 126 -9.03 -15.38 -2.32
#